data_AF-A0A3D0XZ63-F1
#
_entry.id   AF-A0A3D0XZ63-F1
#
_cell.length_a   1.000
_cell.length_b   1.000
_cell.length_c   1.000
_cell.angle_alpha   90.00
_cell.angle_beta   90.00
_cell.angle_gamma   90.00
#
_symmetry.space_group_name_H-M   'P 1'
#
loop_
_entity.id
_entity.type
_entity.pdbx_description
1 polymer ?
#
loop_
_entity_poly.entity_id
_entity_poly.type
_entity_poly.pdbx_seq_one_letter_code
_entity_poly.pdbx_strand_id
1 'polypeptide(L)'
;MRNFLHWFKDSSKMKRWIMLILVGVVFTSYGMGSLIVSNESISLIQAIKIVIYFVIGFTCVVLGLIFINKRTMELFVEATDDRIDTGKKVNVNKLIFNKKIYNQGPKIVVIGGGSGLNTTLEGLKKHTSNITAVVTISDYGENFKQNNEVMFYRQLEDIKNGMASLAISDESKMQELLNYKFTSGDLKGLAFSDVYFAAMNDISLNTAEAIKNTNDIFKICGNVLPVTKDKMKICAELDNGYLVEEKSKIAETVYDKITKINRVY
;
A
#
# COMPACT_ATOMS: atom_id res chain seq x y z
N MET A 1 1.77 -30.04 17.00
CA MET A 1 3.24 -30.01 17.18
C MET A 1 4.05 -29.65 15.92
N ARG A 2 3.45 -29.49 14.73
CA ARG A 2 4.19 -29.12 13.48
C ARG A 2 4.62 -27.65 13.37
N ASN A 3 4.05 -26.72 14.15
CA ASN A 3 4.38 -25.28 14.07
C ASN A 3 5.68 -24.87 14.77
N PHE A 4 6.03 -25.48 15.90
CA PHE A 4 7.23 -25.11 16.65
C PHE A 4 8.52 -25.45 15.88
N LEU A 5 8.53 -26.59 15.18
CA LEU A 5 9.65 -27.05 14.35
C LEU A 5 9.89 -26.18 13.10
N HIS A 6 8.89 -25.40 12.66
CA HIS A 6 9.09 -24.48 11.53
C HIS A 6 10.09 -23.37 11.87
N TRP A 7 10.15 -22.94 13.13
CA TRP A 7 11.10 -21.93 13.60
C TRP A 7 12.55 -22.44 13.63
N PHE A 8 12.72 -23.76 13.68
CA PHE A 8 14.02 -24.44 13.60
C PHE A 8 14.49 -24.73 12.17
N LYS A 9 13.79 -24.28 11.12
CA LYS A 9 14.31 -24.32 9.74
C LYS A 9 15.56 -23.46 9.61
N ASP A 10 16.54 -23.91 8.81
CA ASP A 10 17.84 -23.22 8.64
C ASP A 10 17.74 -21.79 8.09
N SER A 11 16.62 -21.45 7.43
CA SER A 11 16.37 -20.10 6.94
C SER A 11 16.20 -19.06 8.06
N SER A 12 15.83 -19.46 9.27
CA SER A 12 15.54 -18.53 10.36
C SER A 12 16.78 -17.92 11.01
N LYS A 13 17.98 -18.51 10.83
CA LYS A 13 19.26 -18.10 11.47
C LYS A 13 19.22 -17.99 13.01
N MET A 14 18.14 -18.49 13.64
CA MET A 14 17.86 -18.44 15.07
C MET A 14 18.80 -19.32 15.90
N LYS A 15 19.24 -20.45 15.31
CA LYS A 15 20.03 -21.49 15.98
C LYS A 15 21.34 -20.99 16.59
N ARG A 16 22.00 -20.04 15.91
CA ARG A 16 23.30 -19.48 16.35
C ARG A 16 23.17 -18.70 17.66
N TRP A 17 22.07 -17.97 17.84
CA TRP A 17 21.81 -17.18 19.05
C TRP A 17 21.33 -18.06 20.21
N ILE A 18 20.54 -19.09 19.93
CA ILE A 18 20.15 -20.09 20.94
C ILE A 18 21.39 -20.83 21.47
N MET A 19 22.31 -21.22 20.58
CA MET A 19 23.59 -21.83 20.98
C MET A 19 24.43 -20.88 21.84
N LEU A 20 24.45 -19.58 21.50
CA LEU A 20 25.19 -18.58 22.26
C LEU A 20 24.62 -18.40 23.69
N ILE A 21 23.30 -18.43 23.84
CA ILE A 21 22.64 -18.42 25.16
C ILE A 21 23.01 -19.69 25.94
N LEU A 22 22.94 -20.86 25.31
CA LEU A 22 23.24 -22.15 25.96
C LEU A 22 24.69 -22.18 26.46
N VAL A 23 25.64 -21.77 25.63
CA VAL A 23 27.06 -21.62 26.00
C VAL A 23 27.22 -20.65 27.17
N GLY A 24 26.54 -19.50 27.13
CA GLY A 24 26.54 -18.53 28.22
C GLY A 24 26.06 -19.13 29.55
N VAL A 25 24.95 -19.88 29.52
CA VAL A 25 24.40 -20.56 30.71
C VAL A 25 25.40 -21.56 31.28
N VAL A 26 26.08 -22.35 30.44
CA VAL A 26 27.11 -23.32 30.86
C VAL A 26 28.29 -22.61 31.54
N PHE A 27 28.75 -21.47 31.02
CA PHE A 27 29.82 -20.71 31.65
C PHE A 27 29.39 -20.08 32.98
N THR A 28 28.17 -19.57 33.08
CA THR A 28 27.65 -19.04 34.36
C THR A 28 27.47 -20.13 35.41
N SER A 29 26.99 -21.32 35.01
CA SER A 29 26.81 -22.44 35.94
C SER A 29 28.14 -23.05 36.36
N TYR A 30 29.14 -23.08 35.47
CA TYR A 30 30.50 -23.48 35.82
C TYR A 30 31.17 -22.50 36.80
N GLY A 31 31.03 -21.19 36.55
CA GLY A 31 31.50 -20.16 37.46
C GLY A 31 30.88 -20.30 38.86
N MET A 32 29.58 -20.54 38.94
CA MET A 32 28.86 -20.74 40.20
C MET A 32 29.20 -22.07 40.87
N GLY A 33 29.33 -23.16 40.11
CA GLY A 33 29.68 -24.48 40.64
C GLY A 33 31.10 -24.52 41.23
N SER A 34 32.04 -23.79 40.62
CA SER A 34 33.40 -23.66 41.15
C SER A 34 33.45 -22.93 42.50
N LEU A 35 32.45 -22.11 42.82
CA LEU A 35 32.32 -21.40 44.10
C LEU A 35 31.87 -22.35 45.23
N ILE A 36 31.03 -23.33 44.92
CA ILE A 36 30.46 -24.28 45.91
C ILE A 36 31.48 -25.37 46.28
N VAL A 37 32.34 -25.79 45.34
CA VAL A 37 33.30 -26.90 45.54
C VAL A 37 34.60 -26.46 46.24
N SER A 38 34.86 -25.15 46.37
CA SER A 38 36.08 -24.63 47.01
C SER A 38 35.96 -24.65 48.55
N ASN A 39 36.30 -25.79 49.16
CA ASN A 39 36.27 -26.01 50.61
C ASN A 39 37.57 -25.64 51.36
N GLU A 40 38.57 -25.09 50.70
CA GLU A 40 39.76 -24.49 51.33
C GLU A 40 39.88 -23.01 50.91
N SER A 41 40.48 -22.18 51.79
CA SER A 41 40.62 -20.73 51.63
C SER A 41 40.85 -20.33 50.16
N ILE A 42 39.86 -19.66 49.56
CA ILE A 42 39.89 -19.27 48.15
C ILE A 42 41.14 -18.42 47.91
N SER A 43 42.07 -18.94 47.12
CA SER A 43 43.23 -18.16 46.68
C SER A 43 42.75 -17.01 45.77
N LEU A 44 43.40 -15.84 45.85
CA LEU A 44 43.11 -14.67 45.01
C LEU A 44 43.00 -15.01 43.51
N ILE A 45 43.83 -15.96 43.04
CA ILE A 45 43.85 -16.41 41.64
C ILE A 45 42.59 -17.20 41.26
N GLN A 46 42.06 -18.03 42.17
CA GLN A 46 40.81 -18.78 41.92
C GLN A 46 39.60 -17.84 41.93
N ALA A 47 39.56 -16.87 42.84
CA ALA A 47 38.50 -15.86 42.88
C ALA A 47 38.42 -15.08 41.56
N ILE A 48 39.57 -14.63 41.03
CA ILE A 48 39.63 -13.91 39.76
C ILE A 48 39.12 -14.77 38.59
N LYS A 49 39.49 -16.06 38.54
CA LYS A 49 39.01 -16.98 37.49
C LYS A 49 37.49 -17.16 37.54
N ILE A 50 36.90 -17.30 38.72
CA ILE A 50 35.45 -17.45 38.90
C ILE A 50 34.72 -16.21 38.37
N VAL A 51 35.19 -15.02 38.73
CA VAL A 51 34.59 -13.75 38.28
C VAL A 51 34.66 -13.63 36.76
N ILE A 52 35.80 -13.99 36.14
CA ILE A 52 35.96 -13.92 34.68
C ILE A 52 34.96 -14.85 33.97
N TYR A 53 34.84 -16.12 34.39
CA TYR A 53 33.89 -17.05 33.79
C TYR A 53 32.45 -16.60 33.95
N PHE A 54 32.11 -16.04 35.10
CA PHE A 54 30.78 -15.51 35.36
C PHE A 54 30.46 -14.31 34.47
N VAL A 55 31.36 -13.33 34.36
CA VAL A 55 31.16 -12.13 33.52
C VAL A 55 31.04 -12.47 32.04
N ILE A 56 31.89 -13.38 31.54
CA ILE A 56 31.83 -13.84 30.14
C ILE A 56 30.51 -14.56 29.88
N GLY A 57 30.13 -15.50 30.76
CA GLY A 57 28.87 -16.23 30.62
C GLY A 57 27.66 -15.31 30.63
N PHE A 58 27.61 -14.37 31.57
CA PHE A 58 26.52 -13.40 31.70
C PHE A 58 26.41 -12.50 30.47
N THR A 59 27.55 -11.99 29.96
CA THR A 59 27.58 -11.14 28.76
C THR A 59 27.07 -11.90 27.53
N CYS A 60 27.45 -13.16 27.37
CA CYS A 60 26.94 -14.02 26.31
C CYS A 60 25.41 -14.20 26.39
N VAL A 61 24.86 -14.47 27.59
CA VAL A 61 23.40 -14.61 27.76
C VAL A 61 22.66 -13.33 27.38
N VAL A 62 23.14 -12.17 27.85
CA VAL A 62 22.51 -10.86 27.55
C VAL A 62 22.54 -10.56 26.05
N LEU A 63 23.70 -10.72 25.39
CA LEU A 63 23.81 -10.50 23.95
C LEU A 63 22.92 -11.48 23.18
N GLY A 64 22.90 -12.75 23.56
CA GLY A 64 22.04 -13.78 22.96
C GLY A 64 20.56 -13.41 23.02
N LEU A 65 20.08 -12.90 24.17
CA LEU A 65 18.70 -12.42 24.34
C LEU A 65 18.39 -11.19 23.49
N ILE A 66 19.32 -10.25 23.34
CA ILE A 66 19.11 -9.07 22.47
C ILE A 66 18.97 -9.51 21.02
N PHE A 67 19.89 -10.36 20.54
CA PHE A 67 19.88 -10.79 19.15
C PHE A 67 18.71 -11.72 18.80
N ILE A 68 18.25 -12.57 19.73
CA ILE A 68 17.07 -13.41 19.49
C ILE A 68 15.79 -12.56 19.39
N ASN A 69 15.64 -11.54 20.25
CA ASN A 69 14.52 -10.60 20.18
C ASN A 69 14.57 -9.74 18.91
N LYS A 70 15.76 -9.30 18.48
CA LYS A 70 15.91 -8.60 17.20
C LYS A 70 15.52 -9.49 16.01
N ARG A 71 15.95 -10.75 16.01
CA ARG A 71 15.68 -11.68 14.90
C ARG A 71 14.21 -12.11 14.84
N THR A 72 13.56 -12.30 15.99
CA THR A 72 12.11 -12.59 16.03
C THR A 72 11.31 -11.43 15.45
N MET A 73 11.68 -10.18 15.78
CA MET A 73 11.09 -8.99 15.15
C MET A 73 11.27 -8.94 13.63
N GLU A 74 12.46 -9.27 13.10
CA GLU A 74 12.70 -9.37 11.65
C GLU A 74 11.76 -10.39 10.97
N LEU A 75 11.59 -11.57 11.57
CA LEU A 75 10.74 -12.63 11.03
C LEU A 75 9.25 -12.27 11.08
N PHE A 76 8.79 -11.60 12.14
CA PHE A 76 7.41 -11.09 12.20
C PHE A 76 7.13 -10.08 11.10
N VAL A 77 8.12 -9.23 10.78
CA VAL A 77 8.00 -8.25 9.70
C VAL A 77 8.00 -8.93 8.32
N GLU A 78 8.89 -9.90 8.08
CA GLU A 78 8.90 -10.72 6.85
C GLU A 78 7.58 -11.48 6.65
N ALA A 79 6.98 -12.02 7.72
CA ALA A 79 5.73 -12.79 7.64
C ALA A 79 4.47 -11.92 7.48
N THR A 80 4.56 -10.62 7.77
CA THR A 80 3.41 -9.69 7.68
C THR A 80 3.40 -8.92 6.36
N ASP A 81 4.47 -9.00 5.57
CA ASP A 81 4.66 -8.22 4.34
C ASP A 81 4.90 -9.14 3.15
N ASP A 82 3.81 -9.53 2.47
CA ASP A 82 3.79 -10.44 1.30
C ASP A 82 4.52 -9.89 0.05
N ARG A 83 5.15 -8.72 0.15
CA ARG A 83 5.91 -8.05 -0.92
C ARG A 83 7.41 -8.20 -0.80
N ILE A 84 7.89 -8.83 0.27
CA ILE A 84 9.33 -8.94 0.54
C ILE A 84 9.87 -10.18 -0.14
N ASP A 85 10.62 -9.94 -1.21
CA ASP A 85 11.35 -10.96 -1.96
C ASP A 85 12.37 -11.68 -1.04
N THR A 86 12.29 -13.01 -1.02
CA THR A 86 13.05 -13.90 -0.14
C THR A 86 14.56 -13.83 -0.42
N GLY A 87 15.27 -12.84 0.15
CA GLY A 87 16.72 -12.82 0.04
C GLY A 87 17.46 -11.55 0.46
N LYS A 88 16.81 -10.38 0.56
CA LYS A 88 17.49 -9.14 0.96
C LYS A 88 17.43 -8.91 2.47
N LYS A 89 18.58 -8.56 3.08
CA LYS A 89 18.66 -8.14 4.50
C LYS A 89 17.74 -6.94 4.71
N VAL A 90 16.62 -7.17 5.39
CA VAL A 90 15.62 -6.15 5.65
C VAL A 90 16.04 -5.28 6.83
N ASN A 91 16.06 -3.96 6.65
CA ASN A 91 16.27 -3.03 7.76
C ASN A 91 14.91 -2.69 8.39
N VAL A 92 14.61 -3.38 9.51
CA VAL A 92 13.34 -3.31 10.25
C VAL A 92 12.89 -1.88 10.56
N ASN A 93 13.85 -0.97 10.77
CA ASN A 93 13.58 0.44 11.07
C ASN A 93 12.89 1.17 9.90
N LYS A 94 13.22 0.84 8.65
CA LYS A 94 12.58 1.47 7.47
C LYS A 94 11.14 1.01 7.29
N LEU A 95 10.83 -0.24 7.62
CA LEU A 95 9.50 -0.82 7.45
C LEU A 95 8.51 -0.35 8.53
N ILE A 96 8.97 -0.27 9.78
CA ILE A 96 8.15 0.26 10.90
C ILE A 96 7.85 1.75 10.68
N PHE A 97 8.84 2.52 10.21
CA PHE A 97 8.68 3.96 9.96
C PHE A 97 7.71 4.24 8.82
N ASN A 98 7.79 3.50 7.71
CA ASN A 98 6.81 3.60 6.63
C ASN A 98 5.41 3.30 7.18
N LYS A 99 5.13 2.07 7.65
CA LYS A 99 3.77 1.64 8.00
C LYS A 99 3.08 2.52 9.06
N LYS A 100 3.84 3.04 10.04
CA LYS A 100 3.30 3.91 11.10
C LYS A 100 2.97 5.33 10.60
N ILE A 101 3.77 5.87 9.67
CA ILE A 101 3.52 7.19 9.05
C ILE A 101 2.32 7.14 8.10
N TYR A 102 2.16 6.06 7.32
CA TYR A 102 1.01 5.94 6.41
C TYR A 102 -0.32 6.00 7.18
N ASN A 103 -0.50 5.16 8.21
CA ASN A 103 -1.80 5.03 8.89
C ASN A 103 -2.15 6.16 9.88
N GLN A 104 -1.15 6.84 10.45
CA GLN A 104 -1.37 7.98 11.37
C GLN A 104 -1.19 9.35 10.69
N GLY A 105 -1.02 9.37 9.36
CA GLY A 105 -0.89 10.59 8.57
C GLY A 105 -2.17 11.43 8.53
N PRO A 106 -2.08 12.69 8.07
CA PRO A 106 -3.23 13.58 7.95
C PRO A 106 -4.30 12.99 7.01
N LYS A 107 -5.57 13.28 7.31
CA LYS A 107 -6.70 12.96 6.44
C LYS A 107 -6.79 14.01 5.34
N ILE A 108 -6.65 13.59 4.08
CA ILE A 108 -6.63 14.49 2.93
C ILE A 108 -7.74 14.09 1.96
N VAL A 109 -8.56 15.07 1.59
CA VAL A 109 -9.54 14.93 0.51
C VAL A 109 -9.03 15.71 -0.69
N VAL A 110 -8.92 15.05 -1.84
CA VAL A 110 -8.51 15.67 -3.10
C VAL A 110 -9.71 15.64 -4.03
N ILE A 111 -10.09 16.79 -4.57
CA ILE A 111 -11.26 16.93 -5.45
C ILE A 111 -10.78 17.41 -6.82
N GLY A 112 -11.16 16.72 -7.89
CA GLY A 112 -10.78 17.13 -9.25
C GLY A 112 -10.91 15.99 -10.27
N GLY A 113 -10.12 16.08 -11.33
CA GLY A 113 -10.03 15.07 -12.39
C GLY A 113 -8.78 15.28 -13.25
N GLY A 114 -8.60 14.43 -14.27
CA GLY A 114 -7.49 14.52 -15.19
C GLY A 114 -6.11 14.30 -14.56
N SER A 115 -5.07 14.67 -15.31
CA SER A 115 -3.66 14.43 -14.96
C SER A 115 -3.20 15.15 -13.68
N GLY A 116 -3.71 16.36 -13.41
CA GLY A 116 -3.33 17.12 -12.22
C GLY A 116 -3.72 16.42 -10.92
N LEU A 117 -4.90 15.79 -10.90
CA LEU A 117 -5.34 14.96 -9.78
C LEU A 117 -4.39 13.77 -9.61
N ASN A 118 -4.11 13.04 -10.70
CA ASN A 118 -3.29 11.83 -10.70
C ASN A 118 -1.88 12.08 -10.13
N THR A 119 -1.20 13.12 -10.61
CA THR A 119 0.13 13.51 -10.12
C THR A 119 0.10 13.93 -8.64
N THR A 120 -0.99 14.59 -8.21
CA THR A 120 -1.16 14.96 -6.80
C THR A 120 -1.33 13.73 -5.92
N LEU A 121 -2.13 12.75 -6.34
CA LEU A 121 -2.34 11.50 -5.63
C LEU A 121 -1.04 10.67 -5.52
N GLU A 122 -0.25 10.60 -6.59
CA GLU A 122 1.06 9.93 -6.61
C GLU A 122 2.08 10.57 -5.66
N GLY A 123 2.03 11.88 -5.50
CA GLY A 123 2.82 12.60 -4.51
C GLY A 123 2.33 12.31 -3.10
N LEU A 124 1.04 12.51 -2.85
CA LEU A 124 0.42 12.41 -1.52
C LEU A 124 0.48 11.00 -0.94
N LYS A 125 0.34 9.96 -1.77
CA LYS A 125 0.36 8.58 -1.28
C LYS A 125 1.65 8.26 -0.55
N LYS A 126 2.78 8.90 -0.88
CA LYS A 126 4.08 8.71 -0.19
C LYS A 126 4.10 9.22 1.25
N HIS A 127 3.13 10.03 1.64
CA HIS A 127 3.09 10.74 2.92
C HIS A 127 1.95 10.32 3.84
N THR A 128 0.85 9.78 3.30
CA THR A 128 -0.32 9.33 4.09
C THR A 128 -1.11 8.29 3.31
N SER A 129 -1.71 7.31 4.01
CA SER A 129 -2.71 6.41 3.43
C SER A 129 -4.15 6.90 3.63
N ASN A 130 -4.34 7.99 4.39
CA ASN A 130 -5.64 8.56 4.70
C ASN A 130 -6.11 9.53 3.58
N ILE A 131 -6.07 9.08 2.33
CA ILE A 131 -6.43 9.87 1.14
C ILE A 131 -7.83 9.48 0.67
N THR A 132 -8.65 10.46 0.33
CA THR A 132 -9.90 10.25 -0.41
C THR A 132 -9.91 11.14 -1.63
N ALA A 133 -9.86 10.54 -2.82
CA ALA A 133 -10.00 11.23 -4.08
C ALA A 133 -11.48 11.26 -4.47
N VAL A 134 -12.07 12.45 -4.57
CA VAL A 134 -13.40 12.69 -5.13
C VAL A 134 -13.21 13.14 -6.57
N VAL A 135 -13.57 12.26 -7.50
CA VAL A 135 -13.14 12.36 -8.89
C VAL A 135 -14.32 12.69 -9.79
N THR A 136 -14.10 13.60 -10.74
CA THR A 136 -15.05 13.90 -11.80
C THR A 136 -15.24 12.71 -12.72
N ILE A 137 -16.37 12.65 -13.42
CA ILE A 137 -16.64 11.63 -14.43
C ILE A 137 -16.38 12.30 -15.79
N SER A 138 -15.44 11.78 -16.57
CA SER A 138 -14.73 12.58 -17.60
C SER A 138 -15.61 13.05 -18.76
N ASP A 139 -16.75 12.39 -18.99
CA ASP A 139 -17.55 12.45 -20.23
C ASP A 139 -18.97 13.02 -20.00
N TYR A 140 -19.04 14.19 -19.38
CA TYR A 140 -20.29 14.88 -19.06
C TYR A 140 -21.04 15.43 -20.28
N GLY A 141 -21.62 14.55 -21.10
CA GLY A 141 -22.54 14.93 -22.17
C GLY A 141 -22.19 14.35 -23.54
N GLU A 142 -20.93 14.00 -23.79
CA GLU A 142 -20.59 13.23 -24.99
C GLU A 142 -21.31 11.88 -24.90
N ASN A 143 -22.18 11.59 -25.87
CA ASN A 143 -22.75 10.26 -26.12
C ASN A 143 -24.00 9.83 -25.33
N PHE A 144 -24.76 10.74 -24.70
CA PHE A 144 -26.11 10.41 -24.20
C PHE A 144 -27.05 9.85 -25.29
N LYS A 145 -26.73 10.06 -26.57
CA LYS A 145 -27.55 9.61 -27.72
C LYS A 145 -27.39 8.12 -28.06
N GLN A 146 -26.39 7.42 -27.52
CA GLN A 146 -26.16 6.00 -27.77
C GLN A 146 -26.26 5.21 -26.47
N ASN A 147 -27.38 4.49 -26.28
CA ASN A 147 -27.62 3.57 -25.16
C ASN A 147 -26.76 2.30 -25.28
N ASN A 148 -25.44 2.42 -25.25
CA ASN A 148 -24.54 1.29 -25.11
C ASN A 148 -23.88 1.35 -23.73
N GLU A 149 -24.15 0.36 -22.88
CA GLU A 149 -23.55 0.26 -21.54
C GLU A 149 -22.02 0.26 -21.59
N VAL A 150 -21.43 -0.28 -22.65
CA VAL A 150 -20.00 -0.25 -22.94
C VAL A 150 -19.43 1.18 -22.99
N MET A 151 -20.21 2.16 -23.47
CA MET A 151 -19.79 3.57 -23.52
C MET A 151 -19.86 4.24 -22.15
N PHE A 152 -20.71 3.78 -21.23
CA PHE A 152 -20.80 4.37 -19.89
C PHE A 152 -19.51 4.16 -19.07
N TYR A 153 -18.84 3.02 -19.25
CA TYR A 153 -17.58 2.75 -18.53
C TYR A 153 -16.38 3.51 -19.08
N ARG A 154 -16.48 4.04 -20.30
CA ARG A 154 -15.51 5.02 -20.83
C ARG A 154 -15.49 6.30 -19.98
N GLN A 155 -16.64 6.68 -19.42
CA GLN A 155 -16.79 7.88 -18.59
C GLN A 155 -16.07 7.78 -17.24
N LEU A 156 -15.65 6.58 -16.84
CA LEU A 156 -14.89 6.33 -15.62
C LEU A 156 -13.37 6.50 -15.81
N GLU A 157 -12.91 7.08 -16.91
CA GLU A 157 -11.46 7.23 -17.19
C GLU A 157 -10.71 7.97 -16.06
N ASP A 158 -11.25 9.07 -15.55
CA ASP A 158 -10.65 9.78 -14.42
C ASP A 158 -10.62 8.91 -13.14
N ILE A 159 -11.65 8.09 -12.90
CA ILE A 159 -11.70 7.13 -11.78
C ILE A 159 -10.62 6.06 -11.93
N LYS A 160 -10.47 5.47 -13.13
CA LYS A 160 -9.45 4.46 -13.44
C LYS A 160 -8.05 5.01 -13.18
N ASN A 161 -7.78 6.21 -13.67
CA ASN A 161 -6.49 6.84 -13.51
C ASN A 161 -6.21 7.21 -12.04
N GLY A 162 -7.21 7.72 -11.32
CA GLY A 162 -7.09 7.98 -9.88
C GLY A 162 -6.80 6.71 -9.07
N MET A 163 -7.42 5.59 -9.41
CA MET A 163 -7.13 4.28 -8.79
C MET A 163 -5.71 3.80 -9.11
N ALA A 164 -5.27 3.91 -10.37
CA ALA A 164 -3.91 3.56 -10.78
C ALA A 164 -2.88 4.39 -10.01
N SER A 165 -3.10 5.70 -9.90
CA SER A 165 -2.24 6.62 -9.14
C SER A 165 -2.21 6.34 -7.65
N LEU A 166 -3.20 5.66 -7.07
CA LEU A 166 -3.19 5.23 -5.67
C LEU A 166 -2.79 3.76 -5.48
N ALA A 167 -2.48 3.01 -6.54
CA ALA A 167 -2.08 1.61 -6.41
C ALA A 167 -0.82 1.48 -5.53
N ILE A 168 -0.87 0.58 -4.54
CA ILE A 168 0.26 0.35 -3.63
C ILE A 168 1.33 -0.52 -4.34
N SER A 169 0.92 -1.41 -5.25
CA SER A 169 1.78 -2.33 -6.01
C SER A 169 2.20 -1.67 -7.33
N ASP A 170 3.33 -2.12 -7.91
CA ASP A 170 3.88 -1.75 -9.22
C ASP A 170 2.92 -0.93 -10.10
N GLU A 171 2.98 0.40 -9.94
CA GLU A 171 2.02 1.36 -10.51
C GLU A 171 1.92 1.20 -12.02
N SER A 172 3.06 0.88 -12.65
CA SER A 172 3.19 0.59 -14.07
C SER A 172 2.23 -0.52 -14.52
N LYS A 173 2.19 -1.65 -13.80
CA LYS A 173 1.36 -2.80 -14.17
C LYS A 173 -0.13 -2.57 -13.94
N MET A 174 -0.49 -1.85 -12.87
CA MET A 174 -1.89 -1.52 -12.62
C MET A 174 -2.41 -0.58 -13.72
N GLN A 175 -1.61 0.43 -14.07
CA GLN A 175 -1.95 1.36 -15.14
C GLN A 175 -2.01 0.66 -16.50
N GLU A 176 -1.07 -0.25 -16.79
CA GLU A 176 -1.10 -1.10 -18.00
C GLU A 176 -2.37 -1.97 -18.04
N LEU A 177 -2.74 -2.61 -16.94
CA LEU A 177 -3.93 -3.46 -16.87
C LEU A 177 -5.22 -2.67 -17.10
N LEU A 178 -5.38 -1.54 -16.40
CA LEU A 178 -6.60 -0.72 -16.52
C LEU A 178 -6.73 -0.07 -17.90
N ASN A 179 -5.60 0.22 -18.57
CA ASN A 179 -5.56 0.78 -19.92
C ASN A 179 -5.46 -0.28 -21.02
N TYR A 180 -5.37 -1.57 -20.67
CA TYR A 180 -5.21 -2.64 -21.64
C TYR A 180 -6.43 -2.70 -22.56
N LYS A 181 -6.20 -2.67 -23.87
CA LYS A 181 -7.22 -2.91 -24.89
C LYS A 181 -7.00 -4.27 -25.54
N PHE A 182 -8.05 -5.08 -25.57
CA PHE A 182 -8.00 -6.40 -26.20
C PHE A 182 -7.74 -6.26 -27.70
N THR A 183 -6.78 -7.02 -28.22
CA THR A 183 -6.34 -6.95 -29.62
C THR A 183 -6.94 -8.05 -30.50
N SER A 184 -7.49 -9.10 -29.90
CA SER A 184 -8.01 -10.28 -30.58
C SER A 184 -9.21 -10.88 -29.84
N GLY A 185 -9.94 -11.79 -30.51
CA GLY A 185 -11.14 -12.44 -29.98
C GLY A 185 -12.39 -11.55 -29.97
N ASP A 186 -13.44 -12.02 -29.29
CA ASP A 186 -14.75 -11.37 -29.24
C ASP A 186 -14.72 -10.03 -28.48
N LEU A 187 -13.72 -9.82 -27.63
CA LEU A 187 -13.53 -8.58 -26.87
C LEU A 187 -12.67 -7.56 -27.61
N LYS A 188 -12.25 -7.84 -28.85
CA LYS A 188 -11.35 -6.96 -29.61
C LYS A 188 -11.86 -5.52 -29.68
N GLY A 189 -11.02 -4.59 -29.24
CA GLY A 189 -11.31 -3.16 -29.21
C GLY A 189 -11.89 -2.65 -27.88
N LEU A 190 -12.30 -3.54 -26.97
CA LEU A 190 -12.73 -3.17 -25.63
C LEU A 190 -11.52 -2.97 -24.70
N ALA A 191 -11.64 -2.07 -23.73
CA ALA A 191 -10.69 -1.97 -22.64
C ALA A 191 -11.04 -2.97 -21.53
N PHE A 192 -10.03 -3.57 -20.89
CA PHE A 192 -10.22 -4.43 -19.73
C PHE A 192 -11.02 -3.74 -18.62
N SER A 193 -10.70 -2.47 -18.34
CA SER A 193 -11.41 -1.69 -17.32
C SER A 193 -12.90 -1.53 -17.63
N ASP A 194 -13.28 -1.37 -18.89
CA ASP A 194 -14.69 -1.23 -19.25
C ASP A 194 -15.47 -2.51 -18.97
N VAL A 195 -14.88 -3.66 -19.31
CA VAL A 195 -15.47 -4.98 -19.02
C VAL A 195 -15.50 -5.24 -17.51
N TYR A 196 -14.44 -4.88 -16.79
CA TYR A 196 -14.35 -5.04 -15.35
C TYR A 196 -15.42 -4.21 -14.63
N PHE A 197 -15.55 -2.92 -14.95
CA PHE A 197 -16.55 -2.07 -14.32
C PHE A 197 -17.98 -2.44 -14.74
N ALA A 198 -18.17 -2.99 -15.95
CA ALA A 198 -19.44 -3.60 -16.35
C ALA A 198 -19.83 -4.74 -15.40
N ALA A 199 -18.97 -5.75 -15.27
CA ALA A 199 -19.22 -6.86 -14.37
C ALA A 199 -19.37 -6.41 -12.90
N MET A 200 -18.56 -5.44 -12.46
CA MET A 200 -18.61 -4.92 -11.09
C MET A 200 -19.91 -4.16 -10.81
N ASN A 201 -20.43 -3.42 -11.79
CA ASN A 201 -21.71 -2.73 -11.69
C ASN A 201 -22.88 -3.72 -11.71
N ASP A 202 -22.83 -4.79 -12.51
CA ASP A 202 -23.87 -5.82 -12.56
C ASP A 202 -24.06 -6.56 -11.22
N ILE A 203 -22.97 -6.75 -10.47
CA ILE A 203 -23.01 -7.39 -9.14
C ILE A 203 -23.19 -6.39 -7.98
N SER A 204 -23.20 -5.08 -8.26
CA SER A 204 -23.37 -4.01 -7.25
C SER A 204 -24.74 -3.34 -7.40
N LEU A 205 -25.21 -2.59 -6.39
CA LEU A 205 -26.51 -1.91 -6.50
C LEU A 205 -26.46 -0.68 -7.42
N ASN A 206 -25.28 -0.05 -7.54
CA ASN A 206 -25.05 1.11 -8.39
C ASN A 206 -23.54 1.31 -8.66
N THR A 207 -23.21 2.21 -9.58
CA THR A 207 -21.83 2.49 -10.02
C THR A 207 -20.94 3.00 -8.90
N ALA A 208 -21.47 3.80 -7.96
CA ALA A 208 -20.68 4.29 -6.84
C ALA A 208 -20.30 3.16 -5.87
N GLU A 209 -21.19 2.19 -5.66
CA GLU A 209 -20.87 0.99 -4.89
C GLU A 209 -19.89 0.08 -5.62
N ALA A 210 -20.02 -0.06 -6.94
CA ALA A 210 -19.05 -0.78 -7.76
C ALA A 210 -17.63 -0.18 -7.59
N ILE A 211 -17.50 1.14 -7.70
CA ILE A 211 -16.23 1.86 -7.48
C ILE A 211 -15.70 1.63 -6.06
N LYS A 212 -16.59 1.69 -5.05
CA LYS A 212 -16.21 1.46 -3.66
C LYS A 212 -15.65 0.04 -3.46
N ASN A 213 -16.32 -0.97 -3.99
CA ASN A 213 -15.88 -2.37 -3.92
C ASN A 213 -14.56 -2.58 -4.69
N THR A 214 -14.36 -1.87 -5.80
CA THR A 214 -13.10 -1.88 -6.56
C THR A 214 -11.92 -1.34 -5.75
N ASN A 215 -12.12 -0.32 -4.91
CA ASN A 215 -11.05 0.19 -4.04
C ASN A 215 -10.44 -0.93 -3.17
N ASP A 216 -11.29 -1.81 -2.64
CA ASP A 216 -10.88 -2.94 -1.81
C ASP A 216 -10.19 -4.04 -2.64
N ILE A 217 -10.73 -4.35 -3.82
CA ILE A 217 -10.18 -5.39 -4.73
C ILE A 217 -8.78 -5.02 -5.21
N PHE A 218 -8.58 -3.77 -5.65
CA PHE A 218 -7.29 -3.31 -6.15
C PHE A 218 -6.29 -2.92 -5.04
N LYS A 219 -6.72 -2.96 -3.77
CA LYS A 219 -5.88 -2.64 -2.60
C LYS A 219 -5.11 -1.32 -2.80
N ILE A 220 -5.84 -0.25 -3.10
CA ILE A 220 -5.25 1.08 -3.31
C ILE A 220 -4.93 1.77 -1.96
N CYS A 221 -4.07 2.78 -2.02
CA CYS A 221 -3.71 3.64 -0.89
C CYS A 221 -4.77 4.73 -0.70
N GLY A 222 -5.76 4.47 0.16
CA GLY A 222 -6.87 5.39 0.38
C GLY A 222 -8.13 4.98 -0.39
N ASN A 223 -8.95 5.94 -0.81
CA ASN A 223 -10.23 5.69 -1.48
C ASN A 223 -10.40 6.58 -2.71
N VAL A 224 -11.03 6.04 -3.75
CA VAL A 224 -11.51 6.80 -4.91
C VAL A 224 -13.04 6.76 -4.90
N LEU A 225 -13.68 7.93 -5.03
CA LEU A 225 -15.13 8.10 -5.04
C LEU A 225 -15.53 8.96 -6.23
N PRO A 226 -16.64 8.65 -6.92
CA PRO A 226 -17.18 9.56 -7.92
C PRO A 226 -17.83 10.77 -7.24
N VAL A 227 -17.79 11.93 -7.90
CA VAL A 227 -18.45 13.15 -7.41
C VAL A 227 -19.99 13.02 -7.32
N THR A 228 -20.56 12.08 -8.08
CA THR A 228 -22.00 11.79 -8.10
C THR A 228 -22.24 10.30 -8.32
N LYS A 229 -23.44 9.83 -7.96
CA LYS A 229 -23.92 8.49 -8.33
C LYS A 229 -24.65 8.48 -9.66
N ASP A 230 -25.16 9.64 -10.07
CA ASP A 230 -26.07 9.79 -11.20
C ASP A 230 -25.35 10.30 -12.44
N LYS A 231 -25.89 9.99 -13.62
CA LYS A 231 -25.40 10.58 -14.87
C LYS A 231 -25.63 12.10 -14.82
N MET A 232 -24.61 12.89 -15.11
CA MET A 232 -24.73 14.35 -15.21
C MET A 232 -24.13 14.86 -16.54
N LYS A 233 -24.51 16.08 -16.91
CA LYS A 233 -23.90 16.85 -17.99
C LYS A 233 -23.26 18.09 -17.38
N ILE A 234 -22.22 18.61 -18.04
CA ILE A 234 -21.67 19.91 -17.70
C ILE A 234 -22.18 20.88 -18.72
N CYS A 235 -22.86 21.92 -18.24
CA CYS A 235 -23.36 23.00 -19.04
C CYS A 235 -22.60 24.29 -18.71
N ALA A 236 -22.30 25.09 -19.74
CA ALA A 236 -21.74 26.42 -19.56
C ALA A 236 -22.67 27.47 -20.18
N GLU A 237 -22.91 28.52 -19.41
CA GLU A 237 -23.49 29.76 -19.89
C GLU A 237 -22.36 30.73 -20.17
N LEU A 238 -22.34 31.31 -21.37
CA LEU A 238 -21.35 32.28 -21.80
C LEU A 238 -21.87 33.71 -21.55
N ASP A 239 -20.98 34.70 -21.46
CA ASP A 239 -21.33 36.10 -21.18
C ASP A 239 -22.30 36.71 -22.22
N ASN A 240 -22.30 36.17 -23.44
CA ASN A 240 -23.20 36.57 -24.52
C ASN A 240 -24.55 35.82 -24.52
N GLY A 241 -24.83 35.02 -23.48
CA GLY A 241 -26.07 34.26 -23.31
C GLY A 241 -26.12 32.92 -24.07
N TYR A 242 -25.05 32.53 -24.77
CA TYR A 242 -24.99 31.20 -25.38
C TYR A 242 -24.89 30.11 -24.31
N LEU A 243 -25.66 29.03 -24.49
CA LEU A 243 -25.64 27.85 -23.65
C LEU A 243 -24.95 26.71 -24.39
N VAL A 244 -24.00 26.05 -23.73
CA VAL A 244 -23.27 24.89 -24.24
C VAL A 244 -23.49 23.73 -23.28
N GLU A 245 -24.09 22.63 -23.73
CA GLU A 245 -24.46 21.47 -22.87
C GLU A 245 -23.46 20.29 -22.93
N GLU A 246 -22.39 20.43 -23.70
CA GLU A 246 -21.37 19.39 -23.89
C GLU A 246 -20.01 19.93 -23.44
N LYS A 247 -19.42 19.30 -22.40
CA LYS A 247 -18.13 19.70 -21.82
C LYS A 247 -17.04 19.94 -22.87
N SER A 248 -16.91 19.04 -23.85
CA SER A 248 -15.86 19.09 -24.86
C SER A 248 -15.98 20.28 -25.81
N LYS A 249 -17.21 20.75 -26.05
CA LYS A 249 -17.48 21.90 -26.93
C LYS A 249 -17.36 23.25 -26.24
N ILE A 250 -17.27 23.29 -24.90
CA ILE A 250 -17.19 24.56 -24.17
C ILE A 250 -15.97 25.37 -24.62
N ALA A 251 -14.79 24.74 -24.65
CA ALA A 251 -13.56 25.43 -25.03
C ALA A 251 -13.58 25.93 -26.49
N GLU A 252 -14.07 25.09 -27.41
CA GLU A 252 -14.23 25.45 -28.83
C GLU A 252 -15.22 26.60 -29.00
N THR A 253 -16.39 26.53 -28.35
CA THR A 253 -17.43 27.57 -28.48
C THR A 253 -16.97 28.91 -27.87
N VAL A 254 -16.26 28.88 -26.74
CA VAL A 254 -15.65 30.06 -26.11
C VAL A 254 -14.69 30.75 -27.08
N TYR A 255 -13.86 29.96 -27.77
CA TYR A 255 -12.90 30.46 -28.76
C TYR A 255 -13.62 31.04 -29.99
N ASP A 256 -14.55 30.29 -30.58
CA ASP A 256 -15.27 30.68 -31.80
C ASP A 256 -16.17 31.90 -31.61
N LYS A 257 -16.81 32.02 -30.43
CA LYS A 257 -17.70 33.12 -30.10
C LYS A 257 -16.98 34.31 -29.47
N ILE A 258 -15.66 34.20 -29.24
CA ILE A 258 -14.81 35.23 -28.63
C ILE A 258 -15.50 35.80 -27.37
N THR A 259 -15.92 34.90 -26.48
CA THR A 259 -16.67 35.24 -25.27
C THR A 259 -16.08 34.50 -24.08
N LYS A 260 -16.49 34.86 -22.86
CA LYS A 260 -16.05 34.18 -21.64
C LYS A 260 -17.17 33.31 -21.09
N ILE A 261 -16.79 32.35 -20.25
CA ILE A 261 -17.74 31.57 -19.47
C ILE A 261 -18.25 32.45 -18.33
N ASN A 262 -19.57 32.64 -18.27
CA ASN A 262 -20.26 33.32 -17.18
C ASN A 262 -20.39 32.38 -15.97
N ARG A 263 -20.92 31.17 -16.20
CA ARG A 263 -21.03 30.12 -15.17
C ARG A 263 -21.06 28.71 -15.76
N VAL A 264 -20.76 27.74 -14.91
CA VAL A 264 -20.86 26.30 -15.19
C VAL A 264 -21.84 25.68 -14.20
N TYR A 265 -22.69 24.77 -14.67
CA TYR A 265 -23.68 24.05 -13.85
C TYR A 265 -23.88 22.60 -14.32
#